data_AF-A0A4S9F0K7-F1
#
_entry.id   AF-A0A4S9F0K7-F1
#
_cell.length_a   1.000
_cell.length_b   1.000
_cell.length_c   1.000
_cell.angle_alpha   90.00
_cell.angle_beta   90.00
_cell.angle_gamma   90.00
#
_symmetry.space_group_name_H-M   'P 1'
#
loop_
_entity.id
_entity.type
_entity.pdbx_description
1 polymer ?
#
loop_
_entity_poly.entity_id
_entity_poly.type
_entity_poly.pdbx_seq_one_letter_code
_entity_poly.pdbx_strand_id
1 'polypeptide(L)'
;MRVLKARSRVGVGEEANTGDLWTHGAAGIPSVSFNTAKKKVCGACGETNFYQTPQDISVNSLELVNTSEPRMTVAQLVNAHFEEKGIQRPRHRFSTCKTCNEDLPLQQKTVFVDRPPHILCVALNIKEPDTLPDLNDWREVLDGFDLAFETIQGSTRHVFYECVALVYITGPENNHWVAANRVQCSEQRTGPQVTDGFFAME
;
A
#
# COMPACT_ATOMS: atom_id res chain seq x y z
N MET A 1 -8.87 -3.62 -36.04
CA MET A 1 -9.22 -3.22 -34.66
C MET A 1 -8.62 -1.85 -34.41
N ARG A 2 -9.44 -0.81 -34.17
CA ARG A 2 -8.93 0.55 -33.95
C ARG A 2 -8.66 0.72 -32.44
N VAL A 3 -7.39 0.75 -32.07
CA VAL A 3 -6.94 1.02 -30.70
C VAL A 3 -7.20 2.49 -30.39
N LEU A 4 -8.13 2.75 -29.47
CA LEU A 4 -8.33 4.08 -28.89
C LEU A 4 -7.16 4.36 -27.93
N LYS A 5 -6.08 4.96 -28.44
CA LYS A 5 -5.02 5.55 -27.60
C LYS A 5 -5.57 6.80 -26.93
N ALA A 6 -6.06 6.66 -25.70
CA ALA A 6 -6.24 7.81 -24.81
C ALA A 6 -4.84 8.36 -24.47
N ARG A 7 -4.39 9.35 -25.23
CA ARG A 7 -3.18 10.13 -24.89
C ARG A 7 -3.50 11.03 -23.72
N SER A 8 -3.28 10.53 -22.50
CA SER A 8 -3.08 11.39 -21.34
C SER A 8 -1.76 12.15 -21.53
N ARG A 9 -1.82 13.48 -21.60
CA ARG A 9 -0.63 14.37 -21.62
C ARG A 9 -0.15 14.64 -20.20
N VAL A 10 0.14 13.59 -19.42
CA VAL A 10 0.98 13.78 -18.23
C VAL A 10 2.41 13.73 -18.75
N GLY A 11 3.05 14.90 -18.83
CA GLY A 11 4.46 14.98 -19.14
C GLY A 11 5.22 14.17 -18.09
N VAL A 12 6.10 13.28 -18.55
CA VAL A 12 7.08 12.61 -17.69
C VAL A 12 8.04 13.71 -17.24
N GLY A 13 7.67 14.39 -16.15
CA GLY A 13 8.61 15.21 -15.40
C GLY A 13 9.66 14.27 -14.84
N GLU A 14 10.92 14.68 -14.94
CA GLU A 14 12.00 14.08 -14.17
C GLU A 14 11.52 13.98 -12.71
N GLU A 15 11.58 12.77 -12.12
CA GLU A 15 11.24 12.47 -10.72
C GLU A 15 9.75 12.29 -10.32
N ALA A 16 8.86 11.82 -11.19
CA ALA A 16 7.55 11.32 -10.71
C ALA A 16 7.76 10.05 -9.83
N ASN A 17 7.35 10.10 -8.55
CA ASN A 17 7.31 8.91 -7.71
C ASN A 17 6.26 7.95 -8.30
N THR A 18 6.57 6.66 -8.40
CA THR A 18 5.65 5.64 -8.94
C THR A 18 4.29 5.65 -8.22
N GLY A 19 4.28 6.03 -6.94
CA GLY A 19 3.08 6.24 -6.13
C GLY A 19 2.20 7.41 -6.56
N ASP A 20 2.77 8.47 -7.16
CA ASP A 20 2.03 9.70 -7.50
C ASP A 20 0.94 9.44 -8.55
N LEU A 21 1.20 8.52 -9.49
CA LEU A 21 0.22 8.12 -10.50
C LEU A 21 -1.04 7.55 -9.86
N TRP A 22 -0.89 6.70 -8.83
CA TRP A 22 -2.00 6.09 -8.12
C TRP A 22 -2.66 7.06 -7.15
N THR A 23 -1.86 7.86 -6.45
CA THR A 23 -2.33 8.91 -5.53
C THR A 23 -3.27 9.88 -6.22
N HIS A 24 -2.99 10.26 -7.47
CA HIS A 24 -3.84 11.15 -8.27
C HIS A 24 -4.88 10.43 -9.12
N GLY A 25 -4.52 9.32 -9.76
CA GLY A 25 -5.39 8.61 -10.70
C GLY A 25 -6.55 7.85 -10.03
N ALA A 26 -6.37 7.43 -8.78
CA ALA A 26 -7.38 6.68 -8.03
C ALA A 26 -8.10 7.52 -6.96
N ALA A 27 -7.79 8.83 -6.87
CA ALA A 27 -8.40 9.71 -5.89
C ALA A 27 -9.92 9.74 -5.99
N GLY A 28 -10.60 9.39 -4.90
CA GLY A 28 -12.05 9.42 -4.79
C GLY A 28 -12.77 8.24 -5.45
N ILE A 29 -12.04 7.23 -5.95
CA ILE A 29 -12.65 5.99 -6.43
C ILE A 29 -13.05 5.15 -5.21
N PRO A 30 -14.35 4.89 -4.96
CA PRO A 30 -14.80 4.26 -3.71
C PRO A 30 -14.31 2.82 -3.49
N SER A 31 -13.78 2.18 -4.54
CA SER A 31 -13.22 0.84 -4.49
C SER A 31 -11.72 0.82 -4.16
N VAL A 32 -11.05 1.98 -4.25
CA VAL A 32 -9.59 2.12 -4.04
C VAL A 32 -9.29 3.01 -2.83
N SER A 33 -10.02 4.12 -2.67
CA SER A 33 -9.80 5.05 -1.57
C SER A 33 -10.31 4.49 -0.23
N PHE A 34 -9.52 4.64 0.82
CA PHE A 34 -9.87 4.26 2.20
C PHE A 34 -9.33 5.27 3.21
N ASN A 35 -9.83 5.22 4.45
CA ASN A 35 -9.38 6.08 5.54
C ASN A 35 -8.67 5.27 6.61
N THR A 36 -7.60 5.84 7.14
CA THR A 36 -6.88 5.29 8.29
C THR A 36 -6.86 6.29 9.44
N ALA A 37 -6.37 5.87 10.59
CA ALA A 37 -6.07 6.73 11.72
C ALA A 37 -4.83 6.23 12.44
N LYS A 38 -4.13 7.13 13.11
CA LYS A 38 -3.06 6.79 14.06
C LYS A 38 -3.67 6.54 15.43
N LYS A 39 -3.57 5.31 15.90
CA LYS A 39 -3.94 4.86 17.23
C LYS A 39 -2.74 5.00 18.17
N LYS A 40 -2.98 5.53 19.36
CA LYS A 40 -2.04 5.57 20.48
C LYS A 40 -2.73 5.20 21.78
N VAL A 41 -2.10 4.37 22.61
CA VAL A 41 -2.62 4.05 23.94
C VAL A 41 -1.90 4.89 24.98
N CYS A 42 -2.63 5.61 25.82
CA CYS A 42 -2.01 6.41 26.88
C CYS A 42 -1.41 5.48 27.95
N GLY A 43 -0.11 5.63 28.23
CA GLY A 43 0.56 4.83 29.26
C GLY A 43 0.09 5.12 30.69
N ALA A 44 -0.50 6.29 30.95
CA ALA A 44 -0.94 6.69 32.29
C ALA A 44 -2.35 6.20 32.64
N CYS A 45 -3.31 6.30 31.72
CA CYS A 45 -4.71 5.96 31.97
C CYS A 45 -5.25 4.81 31.11
N GLY A 46 -4.46 4.28 30.17
CA GLY A 46 -4.88 3.21 29.26
C GLY A 46 -5.82 3.67 28.13
N GLU A 47 -6.21 4.94 28.10
CA GLU A 47 -7.16 5.43 27.11
C GLU A 47 -6.60 5.36 25.69
N THR A 48 -7.42 4.84 24.76
CA THR A 48 -7.06 4.81 23.34
C THR A 48 -7.38 6.15 22.69
N ASN A 49 -6.36 6.77 22.11
CA ASN A 49 -6.45 8.05 21.44
C ASN A 49 -6.25 7.85 19.93
N PHE A 50 -7.17 8.39 19.13
CA PHE A 50 -7.09 8.37 17.67
C PHE A 50 -6.81 9.77 17.14
N TYR A 51 -5.97 9.83 16.10
CA TYR A 51 -5.64 11.03 15.38
C TYR A 51 -5.62 10.73 13.88
N GLN A 52 -6.17 11.63 13.07
CA GLN A 52 -6.08 11.56 11.61
C GLN A 52 -5.39 12.82 11.11
N THR A 53 -4.36 12.64 10.30
CA THR A 53 -3.80 13.72 9.48
C THR A 53 -4.49 13.75 8.11
N PRO A 54 -4.29 14.80 7.30
CA PRO A 54 -4.76 14.80 5.91
C PRO A 54 -4.26 13.59 5.08
N GLN A 55 -3.09 13.02 5.42
CA GLN A 55 -2.55 11.83 4.76
C GLN A 55 -3.27 10.53 5.15
N ASP A 56 -4.09 10.57 6.21
CA ASP A 56 -4.89 9.42 6.64
C ASP A 56 -6.31 9.44 6.03
N ILE A 57 -6.66 10.48 5.26
CA ILE A 57 -7.98 10.67 4.64
C ILE A 57 -7.89 10.45 3.13
N SER A 58 -8.80 9.64 2.58
CA SER A 58 -8.83 9.30 1.14
C SER A 58 -7.48 8.78 0.65
N VAL A 59 -6.89 7.87 1.42
CA VAL A 59 -5.66 7.16 1.06
C VAL A 59 -5.92 6.31 -0.17
N ASN A 60 -5.13 6.52 -1.22
CA ASN A 60 -5.30 5.83 -2.50
C ASN A 60 -4.20 4.82 -2.79
N SER A 61 -3.08 4.91 -2.08
CA SER A 61 -1.93 4.03 -2.22
C SER A 61 -1.18 3.95 -0.88
N LEU A 62 -0.60 2.78 -0.61
CA LEU A 62 0.37 2.61 0.47
C LEU A 62 1.78 2.75 -0.12
N GLU A 63 2.47 3.82 0.28
CA GLU A 63 3.90 3.95 0.01
C GLU A 63 4.69 3.16 1.04
N LEU A 64 5.41 2.14 0.56
CA LEU A 64 6.26 1.30 1.37
C LEU A 64 7.70 1.78 1.27
N VAL A 65 8.29 2.01 2.44
CA VAL A 65 9.71 2.29 2.62
C VAL A 65 10.22 1.23 3.56
N ASN A 66 11.22 0.45 3.16
CA ASN A 66 11.86 -0.49 4.06
C ASN A 66 12.77 0.31 5.01
N THR A 67 12.39 0.36 6.29
CA THR A 67 13.12 1.08 7.33
C THR A 67 13.81 0.14 8.33
N SER A 68 13.88 -1.17 8.04
CA SER A 68 14.32 -2.22 8.99
C SER A 68 15.22 -3.28 8.32
N GLU A 69 15.93 -4.08 9.14
CA GLU A 69 16.89 -5.14 8.74
C GLU A 69 16.29 -6.19 7.74
N PRO A 70 17.11 -7.12 7.18
CA PRO A 70 17.30 -7.31 5.72
C PRO A 70 16.04 -7.68 4.90
N ARG A 71 16.06 -7.36 3.59
CA ARG A 71 15.10 -7.71 2.51
C ARG A 71 13.82 -8.46 2.95
N MET A 72 12.82 -7.70 3.38
CA MET A 72 11.47 -8.21 3.65
C MET A 72 10.72 -8.51 2.34
N THR A 73 9.71 -9.36 2.36
CA THR A 73 8.80 -9.56 1.21
C THR A 73 7.79 -8.41 1.10
N VAL A 74 7.13 -8.24 -0.06
CA VAL A 74 6.07 -7.22 -0.21
C VAL A 74 4.97 -7.39 0.84
N ALA A 75 4.53 -8.63 1.06
CA ALA A 75 3.53 -8.96 2.08
C ALA A 75 3.95 -8.51 3.48
N GLN A 76 5.22 -8.74 3.84
CA GLN A 76 5.76 -8.34 5.13
C GLN A 76 5.83 -6.82 5.27
N LEU A 77 6.24 -6.09 4.23
CA LEU A 77 6.28 -4.63 4.26
C LEU A 77 4.88 -4.01 4.39
N VAL A 78 3.88 -4.55 3.69
CA VAL A 78 2.50 -4.06 3.81
C VAL A 78 1.99 -4.30 5.24
N ASN A 79 2.19 -5.49 5.81
CA ASN A 79 1.76 -5.77 7.18
C ASN A 79 2.50 -4.90 8.21
N ALA A 80 3.82 -4.72 8.06
CA ALA A 80 4.63 -3.84 8.90
C ALA A 80 4.16 -2.37 8.85
N HIS A 81 3.52 -1.92 7.77
CA HIS A 81 2.92 -0.59 7.69
C HIS A 81 1.84 -0.37 8.78
N PHE A 82 1.11 -1.44 9.15
CA PHE A 82 0.01 -1.44 10.12
C PHE A 82 0.41 -1.92 11.52
N GLU A 83 1.65 -2.37 11.70
CA GLU A 83 2.18 -2.71 13.01
C GLU A 83 2.42 -1.48 13.88
N GLU A 84 2.46 -1.70 15.19
CA GLU A 84 2.82 -0.64 16.12
C GLU A 84 4.30 -0.33 15.98
N LYS A 85 4.61 0.93 15.64
CA LYS A 85 5.97 1.39 15.39
C LYS A 85 6.31 2.62 16.19
N GLY A 86 7.60 2.71 16.54
CA GLY A 86 8.17 3.90 17.13
C GLY A 86 8.11 5.08 16.17
N ILE A 87 7.88 6.29 16.71
CA ILE A 87 8.02 7.53 15.96
C ILE A 87 9.17 8.35 16.49
N GLN A 88 9.84 9.08 15.59
CA GLN A 88 10.86 10.04 16.02
C GLN A 88 10.21 11.16 16.81
N ARG A 89 10.85 11.52 17.93
CA ARG A 89 10.39 12.62 18.79
C ARG A 89 10.58 13.95 18.06
N PRO A 90 9.52 14.72 17.79
CA PRO A 90 9.70 16.08 17.30
C PRO A 90 10.20 16.99 18.42
N ARG A 91 10.73 18.17 18.05
CA ARG A 91 11.31 19.16 18.96
C ARG A 91 10.33 19.74 19.99
N HIS A 92 9.02 19.55 19.81
CA HIS A 92 7.95 20.06 20.68
C HIS A 92 7.05 18.92 21.18
N ARG A 93 6.23 19.19 22.21
CA ARG A 93 5.21 18.25 22.70
C ARG A 93 4.40 17.72 21.50
N PHE A 94 4.49 16.41 21.26
CA PHE A 94 3.92 15.80 20.05
C PHE A 94 2.40 15.68 20.13
N SER A 95 1.89 15.15 21.24
CA SER A 95 0.46 14.92 21.46
C SER A 95 0.20 14.57 22.92
N THR A 96 -0.89 15.06 23.51
CA THR A 96 -1.34 14.72 24.87
C THR A 96 -2.63 13.88 24.85
N CYS A 97 -2.86 13.11 25.91
CA CYS A 97 -4.06 12.32 26.09
C CYS A 97 -5.26 13.26 26.35
N LYS A 98 -6.37 13.05 25.65
CA LYS A 98 -7.58 13.87 25.82
C LYS A 98 -8.22 13.77 27.21
N THR A 99 -7.98 12.66 27.93
CA THR A 99 -8.62 12.36 29.21
C THR A 99 -7.79 12.82 30.42
N CYS A 100 -6.49 12.52 30.44
CA CYS A 100 -5.61 12.84 31.57
C CYS A 100 -4.55 13.90 31.27
N ASN A 101 -4.48 14.41 30.04
CA ASN A 101 -3.53 15.43 29.58
C ASN A 101 -2.03 15.05 29.66
N GLU A 102 -1.72 13.79 29.98
CA GLU A 102 -0.36 13.24 29.94
C GLU A 102 0.17 13.12 28.51
N ASP A 103 1.48 13.16 28.36
CA ASP A 103 2.14 12.98 27.05
C ASP A 103 1.85 11.57 26.52
N LEU A 104 1.35 11.48 25.28
CA LEU A 104 1.14 10.19 24.63
C LEU A 104 2.48 9.57 24.20
N PRO A 105 2.59 8.23 24.19
CA PRO A 105 3.84 7.58 23.85
C PRO A 105 4.30 7.89 22.41
N LEU A 106 5.60 7.72 22.19
CA LEU A 106 6.22 7.74 20.87
C LEU A 106 6.08 6.40 20.16
N GLN A 107 4.95 5.73 20.35
CA GLN A 107 4.51 4.57 19.62
C GLN A 107 3.18 4.91 18.97
N GLN A 108 2.99 4.44 17.74
CA GLN A 108 1.74 4.60 17.03
C GLN A 108 1.46 3.34 16.21
N LYS A 109 0.17 3.03 16.05
CA LYS A 109 -0.31 2.00 15.14
C LYS A 109 -1.23 2.62 14.11
N THR A 110 -1.10 2.23 12.84
CA THR A 110 -2.07 2.63 11.81
C THR A 110 -3.25 1.67 11.85
N VAL A 111 -4.47 2.20 11.97
CA VAL A 111 -5.71 1.41 12.00
C VAL A 111 -6.66 1.86 10.89
N PHE A 112 -7.51 0.96 10.41
CA PHE A 112 -8.55 1.30 9.44
C PHE A 112 -9.74 1.97 10.13
N VAL A 113 -10.21 3.08 9.57
CA VAL A 113 -11.40 3.80 10.06
C VAL A 113 -12.67 3.21 9.47
N ASP A 114 -12.61 2.89 8.18
CA ASP A 114 -13.66 2.31 7.37
C ASP A 114 -13.26 0.91 6.88
N ARG A 115 -14.02 0.37 5.91
CA ARG A 115 -13.73 -0.95 5.34
C ARG A 115 -12.40 -0.90 4.56
N PRO A 116 -11.65 -2.01 4.51
CA PRO A 116 -10.53 -2.11 3.57
C PRO A 116 -11.01 -1.90 2.13
N PRO A 117 -10.18 -1.33 1.25
CA PRO A 117 -10.55 -1.11 -0.15
C PRO A 117 -10.71 -2.45 -0.88
N HIS A 118 -11.46 -2.46 -1.98
CA HIS A 118 -11.53 -3.66 -2.84
C HIS A 118 -10.26 -3.85 -3.66
N ILE A 119 -9.58 -2.74 -3.98
CA ILE A 119 -8.32 -2.72 -4.70
C ILE A 119 -7.32 -1.95 -3.84
N LEU A 120 -6.28 -2.64 -3.37
CA LEU A 120 -5.21 -2.04 -2.60
C LEU A 120 -4.03 -1.72 -3.51
N CYS A 121 -3.78 -0.43 -3.74
CA CYS A 121 -2.59 0.02 -4.47
C CYS A 121 -1.41 0.12 -3.52
N VAL A 122 -0.28 -0.47 -3.91
CA VAL A 122 0.97 -0.46 -3.15
C VAL A 122 2.08 0.08 -4.03
N ALA A 123 2.84 1.04 -3.53
CA ALA A 123 3.98 1.64 -4.22
C ALA A 123 5.27 1.36 -3.43
N LEU A 124 6.28 0.84 -4.11
CA LEU A 124 7.61 0.63 -3.54
C LEU A 124 8.49 1.84 -3.85
N ASN A 125 9.06 2.46 -2.82
CA ASN A 125 9.98 3.57 -3.02
C ASN A 125 11.34 3.06 -3.51
N ILE A 126 11.67 3.35 -4.77
CA ILE A 126 12.87 2.83 -5.47
C ILE A 126 14.18 3.59 -5.15
N LYS A 127 14.14 4.59 -4.25
CA LYS A 127 15.26 5.52 -4.07
C LYS A 127 16.53 4.91 -3.45
N GLU A 128 16.47 3.72 -2.86
CA GLU A 128 17.65 3.02 -2.31
C GLU A 128 17.62 1.50 -2.62
N PRO A 129 18.61 0.93 -3.36
CA PRO A 129 18.60 -0.48 -3.78
C PRO A 129 18.53 -1.50 -2.64
N ASP A 130 19.11 -1.18 -1.48
CA ASP A 130 19.14 -2.06 -0.32
C ASP A 130 17.84 -2.05 0.49
N THR A 131 16.92 -1.13 0.16
CA THR A 131 15.61 -1.01 0.79
C THR A 131 14.50 -1.73 -0.01
N LEU A 132 14.82 -2.28 -1.18
CA LEU A 132 13.83 -3.01 -1.94
C LEU A 132 13.49 -4.35 -1.27
N PRO A 133 12.21 -4.74 -1.25
CA PRO A 133 11.83 -6.06 -0.81
C PRO A 133 12.51 -7.16 -1.63
N ASP A 134 12.59 -8.38 -1.09
CA ASP A 134 13.00 -9.52 -1.90
C ASP A 134 11.97 -9.76 -3.00
N LEU A 135 12.42 -9.65 -4.25
CA LEU A 135 11.60 -9.87 -5.46
C LEU A 135 12.05 -11.12 -6.22
N ASN A 136 12.96 -11.93 -5.64
CA ASN A 136 13.49 -13.11 -6.31
C ASN A 136 12.47 -14.25 -6.41
N ASP A 137 11.51 -14.34 -5.47
CA ASP A 137 10.37 -15.23 -5.60
C ASP A 137 9.18 -14.49 -6.21
N TRP A 138 8.89 -14.79 -7.47
CA TRP A 138 7.75 -14.20 -8.18
C TRP A 138 6.41 -14.53 -7.51
N ARG A 139 6.30 -15.66 -6.80
CA ARG A 139 5.05 -16.06 -6.12
C ARG A 139 4.68 -15.08 -5.02
N GLU A 140 5.67 -14.58 -4.28
CA GLU A 140 5.45 -13.63 -3.19
C GLU A 140 4.98 -12.25 -3.68
N VAL A 141 5.17 -11.95 -4.96
CA VAL A 141 4.72 -10.71 -5.61
C VAL A 141 3.41 -10.92 -6.38
N LEU A 142 3.24 -12.08 -7.00
CA LEU A 142 2.18 -12.33 -7.99
C LEU A 142 1.01 -13.19 -7.46
N ASP A 143 1.19 -13.98 -6.39
CA ASP A 143 0.09 -14.80 -5.86
C ASP A 143 -0.83 -14.03 -4.91
N GLY A 144 -0.34 -12.92 -4.33
CA GLY A 144 -1.09 -12.09 -3.39
C GLY A 144 -0.60 -12.23 -1.94
N PHE A 145 -1.34 -11.65 -0.99
CA PHE A 145 -1.00 -11.69 0.44
C PHE A 145 -2.21 -11.53 1.36
N ASP A 146 -2.08 -12.07 2.57
CA ASP A 146 -2.99 -11.79 3.68
C ASP A 146 -2.60 -10.48 4.38
N LEU A 147 -3.53 -9.53 4.41
CA LEU A 147 -3.42 -8.31 5.20
C LEU A 147 -4.06 -8.52 6.56
N ALA A 148 -3.26 -8.47 7.62
CA ALA A 148 -3.73 -8.37 8.99
C ALA A 148 -3.83 -6.89 9.39
N PHE A 149 -5.01 -6.42 9.78
CA PHE A 149 -5.19 -5.04 10.19
C PHE A 149 -6.14 -4.90 11.38
N GLU A 150 -5.94 -3.83 12.14
CA GLU A 150 -6.84 -3.45 13.22
C GLU A 150 -7.83 -2.38 12.73
N THR A 151 -9.09 -2.54 13.11
CA THR A 151 -10.16 -1.55 12.89
C THR A 151 -10.19 -0.52 14.01
N ILE A 152 -10.76 0.66 13.78
CA ILE A 152 -10.94 1.69 14.83
C ILE A 152 -11.74 1.19 16.05
N GLN A 153 -12.54 0.12 15.88
CA GLN A 153 -13.28 -0.55 16.96
C GLN A 153 -12.40 -1.49 17.81
N GLY A 154 -11.11 -1.64 17.48
CA GLY A 154 -10.16 -2.51 18.18
C GLY A 154 -10.18 -3.98 17.74
N SER A 155 -11.02 -4.36 16.78
CA SER A 155 -11.03 -5.73 16.24
C SER A 155 -9.95 -5.91 15.17
N THR A 156 -9.20 -7.01 15.25
CA THR A 156 -8.28 -7.45 14.19
C THR A 156 -9.06 -8.22 13.14
N ARG A 157 -8.80 -7.90 11.87
CA ARG A 157 -9.39 -8.56 10.71
C ARG A 157 -8.30 -8.97 9.72
N HIS A 158 -8.66 -9.93 8.88
CA HIS A 158 -7.79 -10.43 7.82
C HIS A 158 -8.54 -10.31 6.49
N VAL A 159 -7.84 -9.85 5.46
CA VAL A 159 -8.31 -9.84 4.07
C VAL A 159 -7.19 -10.34 3.19
N PHE A 160 -7.48 -11.32 2.36
CA PHE A 160 -6.58 -11.77 1.31
C PHE A 160 -6.72 -10.86 0.08
N TYR A 161 -5.61 -10.32 -0.40
CA TYR A 161 -5.55 -9.61 -1.67
C TYR A 161 -4.78 -10.44 -2.69
N GLU A 162 -5.40 -10.68 -3.84
CA GLU A 162 -4.74 -11.26 -4.99
C GLU A 162 -4.05 -10.17 -5.82
N CYS A 163 -2.84 -10.45 -6.33
CA CYS A 163 -2.17 -9.54 -7.24
C CYS A 163 -2.80 -9.64 -8.63
N VAL A 164 -3.49 -8.57 -9.04
CA VAL A 164 -4.16 -8.48 -10.35
C VAL A 164 -3.38 -7.68 -11.38
N ALA A 165 -2.47 -6.81 -10.94
CA ALA A 165 -1.64 -6.00 -11.82
C ALA A 165 -0.33 -5.61 -11.14
N LEU A 166 0.74 -5.52 -11.93
CA LEU A 166 2.05 -5.04 -11.55
C LEU A 166 2.49 -3.95 -12.54
N VAL A 167 3.04 -2.86 -12.02
CA VAL A 167 3.72 -1.85 -12.84
C VAL A 167 5.17 -1.80 -12.40
N TYR A 168 6.09 -1.97 -13.34
CA TYR A 168 7.52 -1.93 -13.07
C TYR A 168 8.27 -1.13 -14.12
N ILE A 169 9.46 -0.67 -13.73
CA ILE A 169 10.35 0.08 -14.60
C ILE A 169 11.44 -0.87 -15.11
N THR A 170 11.75 -0.78 -16.41
CA THR A 170 12.78 -1.54 -17.10
C THR A 170 13.55 -0.64 -18.06
N GLY A 171 14.59 -1.18 -18.70
CA GLY A 171 15.42 -0.49 -19.69
C GLY A 171 16.66 0.20 -19.11
N PRO A 172 17.65 0.52 -19.98
CA PRO A 172 18.82 1.28 -19.54
C PRO A 172 18.37 2.66 -19.07
N GLU A 173 18.77 3.04 -17.86
CA GLU A 173 18.42 4.30 -17.20
C GLU A 173 17.00 4.39 -16.61
N ASN A 174 16.31 3.27 -16.34
CA ASN A 174 15.00 3.25 -15.65
C ASN A 174 13.93 4.14 -16.33
N ASN A 175 13.89 4.15 -17.65
CA ASN A 175 13.08 5.08 -18.44
C ASN A 175 11.87 4.42 -19.14
N HIS A 176 11.70 3.09 -19.04
CA HIS A 176 10.59 2.39 -19.65
C HIS A 176 9.66 1.77 -18.60
N TRP A 177 8.36 2.07 -18.70
CA TRP A 177 7.34 1.56 -17.79
C TRP A 177 6.58 0.42 -18.45
N VAL A 178 6.49 -0.72 -17.77
CA VAL A 178 5.74 -1.89 -18.22
C VAL A 178 4.59 -2.16 -17.25
N ALA A 179 3.42 -2.42 -17.80
CA ALA A 179 2.23 -2.82 -17.05
C ALA A 179 1.89 -4.28 -17.37
N ALA A 180 1.93 -5.15 -16.36
CA ALA A 180 1.51 -6.53 -16.44
C ALA A 180 0.19 -6.73 -15.70
N ASN A 181 -0.74 -7.47 -16.29
CA ASN A 181 -2.05 -7.77 -15.69
C ASN A 181 -2.23 -9.28 -15.61
N ARG A 182 -2.84 -9.77 -14.53
CA ARG A 182 -3.25 -11.17 -14.42
C ARG A 182 -4.48 -11.38 -15.30
N VAL A 183 -4.44 -12.38 -16.16
CA VAL A 183 -5.51 -12.70 -17.10
C VAL A 183 -5.86 -14.17 -16.97
N GLN A 184 -7.12 -14.43 -16.68
CA GLN A 184 -7.69 -15.77 -16.73
C GLN A 184 -8.38 -15.96 -18.08
N CYS A 185 -7.85 -16.87 -18.90
CA CYS A 185 -8.47 -17.26 -20.16
C CYS A 185 -9.19 -18.60 -19.98
N SER A 186 -10.46 -18.66 -20.35
CA SER A 186 -11.21 -19.91 -20.43
C SER A 186 -11.45 -20.27 -21.89
N GLU A 187 -10.87 -21.37 -22.35
CA GLU A 187 -11.19 -21.90 -23.67
C GLU A 187 -12.43 -22.79 -23.57
N GLN A 188 -13.50 -22.42 -24.29
CA GLN A 188 -14.67 -23.28 -24.46
C GLN A 188 -14.40 -24.34 -25.54
N ARG A 189 -13.58 -25.36 -25.25
CA ARG A 189 -13.45 -26.55 -26.10
C ARG A 189 -13.33 -27.83 -25.28
N THR A 190 -14.26 -28.77 -25.51
CA THR A 190 -14.28 -30.17 -25.02
C THR A 190 -13.67 -30.36 -23.62
N GLY A 191 -14.20 -29.61 -22.65
CA GLY A 191 -13.75 -29.56 -21.26
C GLY A 191 -13.24 -28.15 -20.90
N PRO A 192 -13.65 -27.54 -19.77
CA PRO A 192 -13.13 -26.23 -19.38
C PRO A 192 -11.65 -26.35 -19.03
N GLN A 193 -10.77 -25.94 -19.94
CA GLN A 193 -9.38 -25.64 -19.62
C GLN A 193 -9.27 -24.15 -19.29
N VAL A 194 -8.80 -23.87 -18.08
CA VAL A 194 -8.54 -22.52 -17.59
C VAL A 194 -7.04 -22.34 -17.54
N THR A 195 -6.53 -21.36 -18.30
CA THR A 195 -5.13 -20.95 -18.25
C THR A 195 -5.08 -19.61 -17.54
N ASP A 196 -4.28 -19.53 -16.47
CA ASP A 196 -4.06 -18.32 -15.67
C ASP A 196 -2.60 -17.89 -15.80
N GLY A 197 -2.37 -16.58 -15.93
CA GLY A 197 -1.02 -16.04 -16.06
C GLY A 197 -1.01 -14.53 -16.25
N PHE A 198 0.19 -13.94 -16.28
CA PHE A 198 0.37 -12.50 -16.46
C PHE A 198 0.61 -12.17 -17.93
N PHE A 199 -0.07 -11.13 -18.42
CA PHE A 199 0.13 -10.55 -19.73
C PHE A 199 0.74 -9.14 -19.57
N ALA A 200 1.93 -8.94 -20.12
CA ALA A 200 2.59 -7.64 -20.14
C ALA A 200 2.19 -6.85 -21.39
N MET A 201 1.81 -5.60 -21.19
CA MET A 201 1.69 -4.60 -22.24
C MET A 201 2.91 -3.69 -22.18
N GLU A 202 3.76 -3.77 -23.20
CA GLU A 202 4.88 -2.86 -23.46
C GLU A 202 4.44 -1.65 -24.30
#